data_AF-A0AAE0RLJ4-F1
#
_entry.id   AF-A0AAE0RLJ4-F1
#
_cell.length_a   1.000
_cell.length_b   1.000
_cell.length_c   1.000
_cell.angle_alpha   90.00
_cell.angle_beta   90.00
_cell.angle_gamma   90.00
#
_symmetry.space_group_name_H-M   'P 1'
#
loop_
_entity.id
_entity.type
_entity.pdbx_description
1 polymer ?
#
loop_
_entity_poly.entity_id
_entity_poly.type
_entity_poly.pdbx_seq_one_letter_code
_entity_poly.pdbx_strand_id
1 'polypeptide(L)'
;MSALITLTFTTARGHVVIAVSQLIADVVGIGGTRFQQSLSVINNCANSDKNMKHTAFPSDVKDLTKRIRTVLMATEQMKEHEKDPEMLVDLQYSLAKSYTSTPELRKTWLDSMAKIHVKNGDLSEAAMCYVHVAALVAEYLKRKGMFHQGCSAFSIITPNISEEAAMLEDVGMQDVHFNEEVLMELLEECADGLWKAERYELISDIYKLIIPIYEQRRDFEKLAHLYDMLHRAYTKVIEVMHSGKRLLGTFFRVAFFGQGFFEDEDGKEYIYKEPKFTPLSEISQRLLKLYSDKFGSENVKMIQDSGKVNPKDLESKFAYIQVTHVTPYLEDKELEERRTDFERNHNIRRFVFETPFTECGKRHGGVEEQCKRRTVLTTTQCFPYVKKRIAVMYQHHTDLSPIEVAIDEMSVKVTELKALCAAAEVDMIRLQLKLQGSISVQVNAGPLAYARAFLDDACAKKYPDNKVKQLKEVFRQFVEACGQALRVNERLIKEDQQEYHDEMKASYRDLTRELSLIMHEQISSLEDGTKSSLSDSLHIFKVISGSPGGSALHGLPSSAFSL
;
A
#
# COMPACT_ATOMS: atom_id res chain seq x y z
N MET A 1 9.38 50.85 24.16
CA MET A 1 9.50 51.08 22.69
C MET A 1 10.20 49.91 21.99
N SER A 2 11.43 49.52 22.36
CA SER A 2 12.12 48.35 21.79
C SER A 2 11.36 47.01 21.91
N ALA A 3 10.75 46.70 23.07
CA ALA A 3 9.92 45.50 23.25
C ALA A 3 8.63 45.52 22.39
N LEU A 4 8.01 46.70 22.23
CA LEU A 4 6.80 46.87 21.42
C LEU A 4 7.10 46.65 19.93
N ILE A 5 8.24 47.15 19.45
CA ILE A 5 8.76 46.98 18.07
C ILE A 5 9.11 45.51 17.81
N THR A 6 9.72 44.82 18.78
CA THR A 6 10.05 43.39 18.65
C THR A 6 8.79 42.53 18.55
N LEU A 7 7.77 42.84 19.35
CA LEU A 7 6.47 42.16 19.30
C LEU A 7 5.73 42.41 17.97
N THR A 8 5.64 43.68 17.54
CA THR A 8 5.02 44.02 16.23
C THR A 8 5.78 43.43 15.05
N PHE A 9 7.11 43.34 15.12
CA PHE A 9 7.91 42.71 14.08
C PHE A 9 7.70 41.20 14.02
N THR A 10 7.47 40.54 15.15
CA THR A 10 7.21 39.09 15.19
C THR A 10 5.89 38.75 14.49
N THR A 11 4.84 39.53 14.74
CA THR A 11 3.55 39.42 14.02
C THR A 11 3.68 39.78 12.53
N ALA A 12 4.39 40.87 12.21
CA ALA A 12 4.64 41.25 10.81
C ALA A 12 5.49 40.20 10.06
N ARG A 13 6.43 39.53 10.74
CA ARG A 13 7.27 38.47 10.18
C ARG A 13 6.43 37.28 9.72
N GLY A 14 5.46 36.83 10.51
CA GLY A 14 4.54 35.76 10.13
C GLY A 14 3.74 36.13 8.90
N HIS A 15 3.04 37.27 8.95
CA HIS A 15 2.20 37.76 7.85
C HIS A 15 2.97 38.02 6.55
N VAL A 16 4.21 38.52 6.63
CA VAL A 16 5.05 38.72 5.43
C VAL A 16 5.46 37.38 4.81
N VAL A 17 5.83 36.38 5.61
CA VAL A 17 6.14 35.05 5.04
C VAL A 17 4.89 34.42 4.43
N ILE A 18 3.74 34.48 5.11
CA ILE A 18 2.47 33.95 4.62
C ILE A 18 2.06 34.65 3.33
N ALA A 19 2.04 35.98 3.32
CA ALA A 19 1.68 36.75 2.13
C ALA A 19 2.64 36.47 0.98
N VAL A 20 3.96 36.39 1.22
CA VAL A 20 4.95 36.04 0.19
C VAL A 20 4.76 34.61 -0.29
N SER A 21 4.50 33.64 0.59
CA SER A 21 4.22 32.25 0.20
C SER A 21 2.93 32.10 -0.58
N GLN A 22 1.85 32.80 -0.21
CA GLN A 22 0.57 32.83 -0.93
C GLN A 22 0.70 33.53 -2.29
N LEU A 23 1.33 34.71 -2.34
CA LEU A 23 1.60 35.44 -3.58
C LEU A 23 2.48 34.64 -4.54
N ILE A 24 3.46 33.89 -4.04
CA ILE A 24 4.33 33.07 -4.89
C ILE A 24 3.64 31.78 -5.35
N ALA A 25 2.72 31.22 -4.56
CA ALA A 25 1.90 30.08 -4.97
C ALA A 25 0.98 30.42 -6.16
N ASP A 26 0.53 31.67 -6.26
CA ASP A 26 -0.43 32.13 -7.28
C ASP A 26 0.20 32.95 -8.42
N VAL A 27 1.40 33.51 -8.26
CA VAL A 27 2.01 34.45 -9.24
C VAL A 27 3.43 34.07 -9.63
N VAL A 28 3.58 33.69 -10.90
CA VAL A 28 4.87 33.44 -11.55
C VAL A 28 5.67 34.76 -11.68
N GLY A 29 6.86 34.84 -11.07
CA GLY A 29 7.87 35.86 -11.40
C GLY A 29 8.28 36.88 -10.31
N ILE A 30 7.90 36.68 -9.03
CA ILE A 30 8.19 37.63 -7.94
C ILE A 30 9.68 37.65 -7.51
N GLY A 31 10.51 36.69 -7.94
CA GLY A 31 11.93 36.57 -7.56
C GLY A 31 12.94 37.49 -8.26
N GLY A 32 12.49 38.47 -9.05
CA GLY A 32 13.37 39.31 -9.88
C GLY A 32 14.47 40.06 -9.10
N THR A 33 15.49 40.54 -9.82
CA THR A 33 16.65 41.25 -9.25
C THR A 33 16.27 42.42 -8.31
N ARG A 34 15.18 43.12 -8.61
CA ARG A 34 14.65 44.22 -7.77
C ARG A 34 14.11 43.73 -6.42
N PHE A 35 13.52 42.53 -6.36
CA PHE A 35 13.04 41.94 -5.12
C PHE A 35 14.22 41.50 -4.25
N GLN A 36 15.24 40.86 -4.83
CA GLN A 36 16.48 40.51 -4.13
C GLN A 36 17.24 41.75 -3.62
N GLN A 37 17.25 42.84 -4.40
CA GLN A 37 17.79 44.14 -3.98
C GLN A 37 16.98 44.70 -2.79
N SER A 38 15.65 44.62 -2.84
CA SER A 38 14.78 45.08 -1.73
C SER A 38 15.04 44.31 -0.44
N LEU A 39 15.19 42.98 -0.51
CA LEU A 39 15.58 42.15 0.64
C LEU A 39 16.95 42.54 1.20
N SER A 40 17.90 42.87 0.31
CA SER A 40 19.24 43.32 0.71
C SER A 40 19.22 44.69 1.39
N VAL A 41 18.36 45.60 0.92
CA VAL A 41 18.13 46.91 1.56
C VAL A 41 17.53 46.73 2.95
N ILE A 42 16.50 45.88 3.11
CA ILE A 42 15.89 45.60 4.42
C ILE A 42 16.92 45.06 5.41
N ASN A 43 17.76 44.11 4.97
CA ASN A 43 18.82 43.56 5.82
C ASN A 43 19.88 44.62 6.17
N ASN A 44 20.24 45.51 5.24
CA ASN A 44 21.17 46.60 5.50
C ASN A 44 20.60 47.64 6.48
N CYS A 45 19.31 47.98 6.36
CA CYS A 45 18.62 48.87 7.29
C CYS A 45 18.61 48.30 8.72
N ALA A 46 18.26 47.02 8.87
CA ALA A 46 18.26 46.33 10.17
C ALA A 46 19.64 46.30 10.83
N ASN A 47 20.72 46.18 10.04
CA ASN A 47 22.09 46.16 10.53
C ASN A 47 22.71 47.55 10.73
N SER A 48 22.13 48.61 10.14
CA SER A 48 22.68 49.97 10.21
C SER A 48 22.14 50.77 11.40
N ASP A 49 20.95 50.43 11.91
CA ASP A 49 20.33 51.11 13.04
C ASP A 49 21.03 50.77 14.37
N LYS A 50 21.70 51.78 14.95
CA LYS A 50 22.44 51.66 16.22
C LYS A 50 21.56 51.27 17.41
N ASN A 51 20.29 51.65 17.41
CA ASN A 51 19.37 51.37 18.51
C ASN A 51 18.81 49.93 18.44
N MET A 52 18.77 49.33 17.25
CA MET A 52 18.24 47.99 17.01
C MET A 52 19.33 46.89 17.09
N LYS A 53 20.61 47.23 16.93
CA LYS A 53 21.74 46.29 16.98
C LYS A 53 21.82 45.41 18.23
N HIS A 54 21.32 45.90 19.37
CA HIS A 54 21.33 45.19 20.66
C HIS A 54 20.05 44.36 20.91
N THR A 55 19.17 44.25 19.92
CA THR A 55 17.90 43.50 20.00
C THR A 55 17.93 42.26 19.12
N ALA A 56 16.92 41.38 19.21
CA ALA A 56 16.76 40.21 18.32
C ALA A 56 16.35 40.58 16.88
N PHE A 57 16.00 41.85 16.63
CA PHE A 57 15.48 42.33 15.36
C PHE A 57 16.41 42.05 14.16
N PRO A 58 17.74 42.30 14.19
CA PRO A 58 18.61 42.01 13.06
C PRO A 58 18.71 40.51 12.75
N SER A 59 18.71 39.64 13.77
CA SER A 59 18.67 38.18 13.55
C SER A 59 17.34 37.74 12.96
N ASP A 60 16.23 38.30 13.43
CA ASP A 60 14.90 37.97 12.91
C ASP A 60 14.70 38.41 11.46
N VAL A 61 15.21 39.59 11.09
CA VAL A 61 15.23 40.08 9.70
C VAL A 61 16.08 39.17 8.80
N LYS A 62 17.23 38.71 9.30
CA LYS A 62 18.11 37.80 8.56
C LYS A 62 17.44 36.45 8.33
N ASP A 63 16.78 35.90 9.35
CA ASP A 63 16.04 34.64 9.24
C ASP A 63 14.83 34.76 8.32
N LEU A 64 14.08 35.86 8.41
CA LEU A 64 12.98 36.17 7.49
C LEU A 64 13.48 36.20 6.05
N THR A 65 14.56 36.94 5.79
CA THR A 65 15.16 37.05 4.46
C THR A 65 15.64 35.69 3.94
N LYS A 66 16.24 34.85 4.79
CA LYS A 66 16.66 33.48 4.45
C LYS A 66 15.46 32.61 4.08
N ARG A 67 14.37 32.67 4.86
CA ARG A 67 13.13 31.94 4.56
C ARG A 67 12.53 32.38 3.23
N ILE A 68 12.41 33.68 2.98
CA ILE A 68 11.91 34.22 1.70
C ILE A 68 12.78 33.74 0.52
N ARG A 69 14.11 33.80 0.64
CA ARG A 69 15.00 33.27 -0.41
C ARG A 69 14.83 31.77 -0.64
N THR A 70 14.59 31.01 0.43
CA THR A 70 14.33 29.56 0.33
C THR A 70 13.04 29.30 -0.45
N VAL A 71 11.95 30.04 -0.17
CA VAL A 71 10.71 29.95 -0.95
C VAL A 71 10.95 30.27 -2.41
N LEU A 72 11.66 31.37 -2.70
CA LEU A 72 11.92 31.79 -4.08
C LEU A 72 12.73 30.77 -4.88
N MET A 73 13.78 30.20 -4.27
CA MET A 73 14.58 29.15 -4.92
C MET A 73 13.75 27.89 -5.15
N ALA A 74 12.97 27.48 -4.14
CA ALA A 74 12.09 26.32 -4.26
C ALA A 74 11.02 26.52 -5.35
N THR A 75 10.48 27.73 -5.52
CA THR A 75 9.44 27.99 -6.52
C THR A 75 9.99 28.16 -7.93
N GLU A 76 11.23 28.63 -8.07
CA GLU A 76 11.96 28.58 -9.34
C GLU A 76 12.20 27.12 -9.76
N GLN A 77 12.65 26.26 -8.85
CA GLN A 77 12.78 24.82 -9.09
C GLN A 77 11.43 24.16 -9.42
N MET A 78 10.35 24.51 -8.71
CA MET A 78 9.01 23.98 -9.02
C MET A 78 8.58 24.33 -10.45
N LYS A 79 8.93 25.52 -10.95
CA LYS A 79 8.62 25.95 -12.31
C LYS A 79 9.41 25.16 -13.35
N GLU A 80 10.68 24.89 -13.10
CA GLU A 80 11.52 24.04 -13.97
C GLU A 80 10.96 22.61 -14.09
N HIS A 81 10.29 22.15 -13.03
CA HIS A 81 9.69 20.82 -12.93
C HIS A 81 8.16 20.80 -13.09
N GLU A 82 7.53 21.83 -13.64
CA GLU A 82 6.06 21.92 -13.78
C GLU A 82 5.45 20.74 -14.56
N LYS A 83 6.22 20.16 -15.49
CA LYS A 83 5.81 19.00 -16.30
C LYS A 83 6.01 17.65 -15.61
N ASP A 84 6.71 17.61 -14.49
CA ASP A 84 6.98 16.40 -13.69
C ASP A 84 6.14 16.47 -12.40
N PRO A 85 4.94 15.88 -12.39
CA PRO A 85 4.01 16.03 -11.26
C PRO A 85 4.57 15.40 -9.98
N GLU A 86 5.33 14.32 -10.08
CA GLU A 86 5.93 13.69 -8.91
C GLU A 86 7.04 14.54 -8.30
N MET A 87 7.93 15.12 -9.12
CA MET A 87 8.96 16.03 -8.61
C MET A 87 8.37 17.33 -8.05
N LEU A 88 7.35 17.88 -8.71
CA LEU A 88 6.66 19.08 -8.22
C LEU A 88 6.11 18.88 -6.80
N VAL A 89 5.43 17.75 -6.56
CA VAL A 89 4.89 17.41 -5.24
C VAL A 89 6.00 17.15 -4.21
N ASP A 90 7.13 16.54 -4.61
CA ASP A 90 8.28 16.37 -3.73
C ASP A 90 8.90 17.70 -3.29
N LEU A 91 9.06 18.65 -4.22
CA LEU A 91 9.54 20.00 -3.92
C LEU A 91 8.57 20.74 -2.99
N GLN A 92 7.26 20.63 -3.24
CA GLN A 92 6.24 21.23 -2.38
C GLN A 92 6.27 20.64 -0.97
N TYR A 93 6.38 19.32 -0.87
CA TYR A 93 6.50 18.65 0.41
C TYR A 93 7.79 19.03 1.15
N SER A 94 8.93 19.12 0.46
CA SER A 94 10.20 19.55 1.04
C SER A 94 10.09 20.95 1.65
N LEU A 95 9.45 21.87 0.92
CA LEU A 95 9.18 23.22 1.39
C LEU A 95 8.20 23.22 2.57
N ALA A 96 7.11 22.46 2.48
CA ALA A 96 6.15 22.29 3.57
C ALA A 96 6.82 21.75 4.84
N LYS A 97 7.74 20.80 4.70
CA LYS A 97 8.47 20.17 5.80
C LYS A 97 9.41 21.16 6.50
N SER A 98 9.99 22.10 5.74
CA SER A 98 10.80 23.20 6.31
C SER A 98 9.98 24.15 7.20
N TYR A 99 8.65 24.13 7.08
CA TYR A 99 7.70 24.94 7.85
C TYR A 99 6.95 24.15 8.95
N THR A 100 7.43 22.98 9.35
CA THR A 100 6.85 22.21 10.47
C THR A 100 6.75 23.00 11.79
N SER A 101 7.60 24.02 11.98
CA SER A 101 7.52 24.95 13.11
C SER A 101 6.42 26.02 12.99
N THR A 102 5.74 26.13 11.85
CA THR A 102 4.78 27.20 11.54
C THR A 102 3.51 26.61 10.95
N PRO A 103 2.50 26.29 11.78
CA PRO A 103 1.34 25.49 11.37
C PRO A 103 0.55 26.05 10.19
N GLU A 104 0.39 27.36 10.10
CA GLU A 104 -0.36 28.00 9.01
C GLU A 104 0.32 27.82 7.64
N LEU A 105 1.65 27.92 7.60
CA LEU A 105 2.42 27.65 6.38
C LEU A 105 2.39 26.16 6.04
N ARG A 106 2.53 25.27 7.04
CA ARG A 106 2.40 23.82 6.85
C ARG A 106 1.03 23.47 6.27
N LYS A 107 -0.06 24.03 6.81
CA LYS A 107 -1.42 23.90 6.29
C LYS A 107 -1.52 24.38 4.84
N THR A 108 -1.05 25.60 4.55
CA THR A 108 -1.13 26.20 3.20
C THR A 108 -0.51 25.31 2.13
N TRP A 109 0.65 24.71 2.43
CA TRP A 109 1.31 23.80 1.49
C TRP A 109 0.60 22.45 1.35
N LEU A 110 0.11 21.86 2.45
CA LEU A 110 -0.67 20.62 2.39
C LEU A 110 -1.99 20.83 1.62
N ASP A 111 -2.67 21.96 1.78
CA ASP A 111 -3.86 22.32 1.01
C ASP A 111 -3.54 22.49 -0.49
N SER A 112 -2.40 23.11 -0.81
CA SER A 112 -1.91 23.23 -2.20
C SER A 112 -1.64 21.86 -2.82
N MET A 113 -0.96 20.97 -2.10
CA MET A 113 -0.72 19.59 -2.52
C MET A 113 -2.04 18.83 -2.72
N ALA A 114 -3.02 18.99 -1.82
CA ALA A 114 -4.34 18.36 -1.94
C ALA A 114 -5.05 18.79 -3.23
N LYS A 115 -5.03 20.08 -3.57
CA LYS A 115 -5.61 20.61 -4.83
C LYS A 115 -4.96 20.00 -6.07
N ILE A 116 -3.65 19.81 -6.06
CA ILE A 116 -2.92 19.17 -7.16
C ILE A 116 -3.32 17.70 -7.28
N HIS A 117 -3.39 16.98 -6.16
CA HIS A 117 -3.82 15.58 -6.14
C HIS A 117 -5.25 15.41 -6.65
N VAL A 118 -6.17 16.28 -6.25
CA VAL A 118 -7.55 16.29 -6.78
C VAL A 118 -7.54 16.53 -8.30
N LYS A 119 -6.75 17.49 -8.79
CA LYS A 119 -6.62 17.77 -10.23
C LYS A 119 -6.07 16.56 -11.01
N ASN A 120 -5.16 15.81 -10.40
CA ASN A 120 -4.53 14.63 -11.00
C ASN A 120 -5.35 13.34 -10.85
N GLY A 121 -6.41 13.35 -10.03
CA GLY A 121 -7.19 12.15 -9.70
C GLY A 121 -6.57 11.27 -8.61
N ASP A 122 -5.53 11.73 -7.93
CA ASP A 122 -4.83 11.05 -6.83
C ASP A 122 -5.58 11.24 -5.49
N LEU A 123 -6.83 10.77 -5.44
CA LEU A 123 -7.77 11.10 -4.35
C LEU A 123 -7.35 10.57 -2.98
N SER A 124 -6.62 9.44 -2.93
CA SER A 124 -6.06 8.93 -1.66
C SER A 124 -5.02 9.88 -1.07
N GLU A 125 -4.16 10.43 -1.92
CA GLU A 125 -3.11 11.36 -1.53
C GLU A 125 -3.70 12.71 -1.09
N ALA A 126 -4.75 13.18 -1.78
CA ALA A 126 -5.54 14.34 -1.35
C ALA A 126 -6.18 14.13 0.03
N ALA A 127 -6.83 12.97 0.25
CA ALA A 127 -7.43 12.64 1.54
C ALA A 127 -6.39 12.61 2.67
N MET A 128 -5.18 12.09 2.40
CA MET A 128 -4.10 12.13 3.39
C MET A 128 -3.62 13.56 3.67
N CYS A 129 -3.62 14.46 2.70
CA CYS A 129 -3.32 15.87 2.95
C CYS A 129 -4.32 16.49 3.93
N TYR A 130 -5.63 16.25 3.74
CA TYR A 130 -6.66 16.72 4.67
C TYR A 130 -6.48 16.15 6.07
N VAL A 131 -6.21 14.84 6.18
CA VAL A 131 -5.96 14.16 7.46
C VAL A 131 -4.75 14.77 8.19
N HIS A 132 -3.66 15.06 7.46
CA HIS A 132 -2.49 15.73 8.02
C HIS A 132 -2.80 17.16 8.50
N VAL A 133 -3.59 17.93 7.75
CA VAL A 133 -4.04 19.27 8.14
C VAL A 133 -4.94 19.22 9.39
N ALA A 134 -5.93 18.33 9.41
CA ALA A 134 -6.82 18.16 10.55
C ALA A 134 -6.05 17.76 11.83
N ALA A 135 -5.08 16.85 11.71
CA ALA A 135 -4.25 16.44 12.84
C ALA A 135 -3.33 17.56 13.35
N LEU A 136 -2.76 18.36 12.45
CA LEU A 136 -1.97 19.55 12.79
C LEU A 136 -2.81 20.56 13.59
N VAL A 137 -4.02 20.84 13.12
CA VAL A 137 -4.95 21.76 13.79
C VAL A 137 -5.43 21.18 15.14
N ALA A 138 -5.73 19.89 15.19
CA ALA A 138 -6.11 19.21 16.44
C ALA A 138 -4.99 19.29 17.49
N GLU A 139 -3.73 19.04 17.09
CA GLU A 139 -2.57 19.15 17.98
C GLU A 139 -2.35 20.60 18.46
N TYR A 140 -2.55 21.59 17.59
CA TYR A 140 -2.53 23.00 17.97
C TYR A 140 -3.60 23.33 19.02
N LEU A 141 -4.86 22.95 18.78
CA LEU A 141 -5.97 23.19 19.70
C LEU A 141 -5.78 22.47 21.03
N LYS A 142 -5.20 21.26 21.00
CA LYS A 142 -4.84 20.51 22.21
C LYS A 142 -3.84 21.25 23.09
N ARG A 143 -2.78 21.80 22.51
CA ARG A 143 -1.78 22.58 23.26
C ARG A 143 -2.35 23.88 23.83
N LYS A 144 -3.37 24.45 23.16
CA LYS A 144 -4.14 25.60 23.66
C LYS A 144 -5.20 25.22 24.70
N GLY A 145 -5.42 23.93 24.99
CA GLY A 145 -6.46 23.45 25.90
C GLY A 145 -7.88 23.58 25.35
N MET A 146 -8.02 23.78 24.04
CA MET A 146 -9.31 23.98 23.36
C MET A 146 -9.90 22.67 22.79
N PHE A 147 -9.08 21.62 22.65
CA PHE A 147 -9.51 20.31 22.19
C PHE A 147 -8.75 19.21 22.96
N HIS A 148 -9.36 18.05 23.17
CA HIS A 148 -8.77 17.03 24.05
C HIS A 148 -7.88 16.01 23.32
N GLN A 149 -8.03 15.89 22.00
CA GLN A 149 -7.23 14.96 21.17
C GLN A 149 -6.23 15.71 20.29
N GLY A 150 -5.15 15.06 19.89
CA GLY A 150 -4.11 15.64 19.04
C GLY A 150 -3.71 14.69 17.92
N CYS A 151 -2.46 14.75 17.45
CA CYS A 151 -2.01 13.90 16.33
C CYS A 151 -2.23 12.40 16.57
N SER A 152 -2.12 11.94 17.83
CA SER A 152 -2.27 10.53 18.18
C SER A 152 -3.64 9.94 17.80
N ALA A 153 -4.70 10.75 17.76
CA ALA A 153 -6.03 10.31 17.38
C ALA A 153 -6.13 9.85 15.92
N PHE A 154 -5.30 10.43 15.06
CA PHE A 154 -5.26 10.15 13.63
C PHE A 154 -4.28 9.02 13.28
N SER A 155 -3.52 8.51 14.26
CA SER A 155 -2.50 7.47 14.02
C SER A 155 -3.09 6.14 13.53
N ILE A 156 -4.35 5.86 13.86
CA ILE A 156 -5.09 4.70 13.35
C ILE A 156 -5.39 4.82 11.85
N ILE A 157 -5.61 6.06 11.37
CA ILE A 157 -5.84 6.37 9.96
C ILE A 157 -4.51 6.33 9.21
N THR A 158 -3.47 6.94 9.75
CA THR A 158 -2.13 6.81 9.17
C THR A 158 -1.02 7.00 10.21
N PRO A 159 0.00 6.12 10.26
CA PRO A 159 1.14 6.28 11.16
C PRO A 159 2.05 7.45 10.76
N ASN A 160 1.91 7.94 9.52
CA ASN A 160 2.68 9.07 8.99
C ASN A 160 2.37 10.39 9.72
N ILE A 161 1.30 10.44 10.51
CA ILE A 161 0.90 11.63 11.27
C ILE A 161 1.90 12.05 12.34
N SER A 162 2.80 11.15 12.72
CA SER A 162 3.93 11.45 13.61
C SER A 162 4.79 12.61 13.10
N GLU A 163 4.79 12.91 11.79
CA GLU A 163 5.48 14.07 11.23
C GLU A 163 4.92 15.41 11.72
N GLU A 164 3.61 15.50 11.98
CA GLU A 164 2.96 16.75 12.41
C GLU A 164 3.14 17.01 13.91
N ALA A 165 3.45 15.96 14.69
CA ALA A 165 3.70 16.08 16.13
C ALA A 165 4.98 16.88 16.45
N ALA A 166 5.89 17.03 15.48
CA ALA A 166 7.13 17.79 15.61
C ALA A 166 6.93 19.32 15.67
N MET A 167 5.69 19.80 15.66
CA MET A 167 5.35 21.21 15.86
C MET A 167 6.03 21.76 17.12
N LEU A 168 6.77 22.87 16.99
CA LEU A 168 7.43 23.56 18.11
C LEU A 168 6.51 24.64 18.68
N GLU A 169 6.55 24.84 20.01
CA GLU A 169 5.60 25.68 20.74
C GLU A 169 5.85 27.19 20.68
N ASP A 170 6.91 27.71 20.04
CA ASP A 170 7.26 29.11 20.25
C ASP A 170 7.83 29.91 19.07
N VAL A 171 7.51 31.22 19.13
CA VAL A 171 7.77 32.35 18.21
C VAL A 171 6.85 32.43 16.97
N GLY A 172 5.55 32.64 17.18
CA GLY A 172 4.61 33.05 16.11
C GLY A 172 3.14 32.62 16.27
N MET A 173 2.81 31.81 17.29
CA MET A 173 1.46 31.25 17.50
C MET A 173 0.42 32.21 18.09
N GLN A 174 0.66 33.52 18.07
CA GLN A 174 -0.31 34.50 18.60
C GLN A 174 -1.35 34.94 17.55
N ASP A 175 -1.07 34.74 16.26
CA ASP A 175 -1.91 35.22 15.15
C ASP A 175 -2.66 34.10 14.38
N VAL A 176 -2.61 32.84 14.83
CA VAL A 176 -3.22 31.72 14.10
C VAL A 176 -4.70 31.57 14.47
N HIS A 177 -5.59 31.81 13.49
CA HIS A 177 -7.05 31.74 13.62
C HIS A 177 -7.62 30.30 13.64
N PHE A 178 -6.92 29.33 14.24
CA PHE A 178 -7.48 28.00 14.43
C PHE A 178 -8.41 27.97 15.64
N ASN A 179 -9.61 27.46 15.45
CA ASN A 179 -10.62 27.28 16.49
C ASN A 179 -11.38 25.95 16.25
N GLU A 180 -12.31 25.62 17.14
CA GLU A 180 -13.09 24.38 17.07
C GLU A 180 -13.90 24.28 15.76
N GLU A 181 -14.49 25.37 15.25
CA GLU A 181 -15.23 25.36 13.98
C GLU A 181 -14.34 24.96 12.81
N VAL A 182 -13.13 25.53 12.72
CA VAL A 182 -12.16 25.19 11.67
C VAL A 182 -11.80 23.71 11.73
N LEU A 183 -11.61 23.15 12.93
CA LEU A 183 -11.34 21.72 13.06
C LEU A 183 -12.53 20.87 12.62
N MET A 184 -13.75 21.27 12.97
CA MET A 184 -14.97 20.57 12.55
C MET A 184 -15.12 20.55 11.03
N GLU A 185 -14.91 21.69 10.36
CA GLU A 185 -14.91 21.79 8.89
C GLU A 185 -13.85 20.87 8.26
N LEU A 186 -12.63 20.87 8.80
CA LEU A 186 -11.55 20.00 8.32
C LEU A 186 -11.86 18.50 8.51
N LEU A 187 -12.52 18.12 9.60
CA LEU A 187 -12.93 16.73 9.83
C LEU A 187 -14.02 16.29 8.82
N GLU A 188 -14.97 17.16 8.51
CA GLU A 188 -15.97 16.91 7.46
C GLU A 188 -15.30 16.78 6.07
N GLU A 189 -14.33 17.65 5.75
CA GLU A 189 -13.51 17.53 4.53
C GLU A 189 -12.71 16.23 4.47
N CYS A 190 -12.17 15.76 5.60
CA CYS A 190 -11.50 14.46 5.68
C CYS A 190 -12.47 13.32 5.36
N ALA A 191 -13.69 13.34 5.91
CA ALA A 191 -14.69 12.30 5.67
C ALA A 191 -15.10 12.24 4.19
N ASP A 192 -15.36 13.39 3.56
CA ASP A 192 -15.67 13.48 2.12
C ASP A 192 -14.46 13.06 1.25
N GLY A 193 -13.24 13.48 1.62
CA GLY A 193 -12.01 13.07 0.95
C GLY A 193 -11.80 11.55 0.99
N LEU A 194 -12.01 10.92 2.15
CA LEU A 194 -11.91 9.46 2.32
C LEU A 194 -13.00 8.71 1.55
N TRP A 195 -14.21 9.26 1.50
CA TRP A 195 -15.30 8.74 0.67
C TRP A 195 -14.92 8.74 -0.81
N LYS A 196 -14.45 9.87 -1.33
CA LYS A 196 -13.98 10.03 -2.71
C LYS A 196 -12.77 9.13 -3.03
N ALA A 197 -11.91 8.88 -2.05
CA ALA A 197 -10.77 7.97 -2.16
C ALA A 197 -11.14 6.49 -2.05
N GLU A 198 -12.42 6.15 -1.85
CA GLU A 198 -12.93 4.78 -1.69
C GLU A 198 -12.37 4.05 -0.46
N ARG A 199 -11.96 4.82 0.57
CA ARG A 199 -11.44 4.33 1.86
C ARG A 199 -12.51 4.44 2.95
N TYR A 200 -13.64 3.81 2.68
CA TYR A 200 -14.87 3.91 3.46
C TYR A 200 -14.69 3.51 4.94
N GLU A 201 -13.84 2.52 5.20
CA GLU A 201 -13.55 1.97 6.52
C GLU A 201 -13.01 3.05 7.49
N LEU A 202 -12.30 4.05 6.99
CA LEU A 202 -11.63 5.08 7.80
C LEU A 202 -12.55 6.24 8.18
N ILE A 203 -13.70 6.38 7.52
CA ILE A 203 -14.63 7.49 7.76
C ILE A 203 -15.13 7.46 9.22
N SER A 204 -15.29 6.26 9.79
CA SER A 204 -15.68 6.09 11.19
C SER A 204 -14.65 6.68 12.16
N ASP A 205 -13.36 6.55 11.87
CA ASP A 205 -12.32 7.06 12.77
C ASP A 205 -12.24 8.59 12.76
N ILE A 206 -12.58 9.23 11.64
CA ILE A 206 -12.77 10.69 11.57
C ILE A 206 -14.00 11.12 12.37
N TYR A 207 -15.16 10.52 12.13
CA TYR A 207 -16.40 10.97 12.78
C TYR A 207 -16.42 10.73 14.29
N LYS A 208 -15.69 9.74 14.81
CA LYS A 208 -15.49 9.59 16.27
C LYS A 208 -14.91 10.84 16.95
N LEU A 209 -14.22 11.70 16.21
CA LEU A 209 -13.65 12.94 16.72
C LEU A 209 -14.66 14.09 16.76
N ILE A 210 -15.67 14.09 15.88
CA ILE A 210 -16.64 15.19 15.74
C ILE A 210 -17.98 14.92 16.46
N ILE A 211 -18.37 13.65 16.61
CA ILE A 211 -19.63 13.26 17.25
C ILE A 211 -19.82 13.90 18.63
N PRO A 212 -18.84 13.84 19.57
CA PRO A 212 -19.02 14.43 20.90
C PRO A 212 -19.26 15.95 20.86
N ILE A 213 -18.68 16.64 19.87
CA ILE A 213 -18.84 18.09 19.69
C ILE A 213 -20.28 18.39 19.25
N TYR A 214 -20.79 17.67 18.25
CA TYR A 214 -22.18 17.84 17.80
C TYR A 214 -23.21 17.48 18.88
N GLU A 215 -22.95 16.44 19.68
CA GLU A 215 -23.81 16.07 20.81
C GLU A 215 -23.84 17.18 21.88
N GLN A 216 -22.69 17.73 22.24
CA GLN A 216 -22.59 18.84 23.20
C GLN A 216 -23.33 20.09 22.70
N ARG A 217 -23.24 20.38 21.40
CA ARG A 217 -23.91 21.50 20.74
C ARG A 217 -25.39 21.25 20.44
N ARG A 218 -25.87 20.01 20.59
CA ARG A 218 -27.22 19.56 20.22
C ARG A 218 -27.52 19.78 18.74
N ASP A 219 -26.52 19.60 17.89
CA ASP A 219 -26.67 19.69 16.44
C ASP A 219 -27.16 18.36 15.86
N PHE A 220 -28.46 18.13 16.01
CA PHE A 220 -29.10 16.87 15.61
C PHE A 220 -29.15 16.68 14.09
N GLU A 221 -29.10 17.76 13.32
CA GLU A 221 -29.08 17.69 11.85
C GLU A 221 -27.74 17.17 11.36
N LYS A 222 -26.63 17.70 11.89
CA LYS A 222 -25.29 17.19 11.60
C LYS A 222 -25.08 15.75 12.06
N LEU A 223 -25.61 15.40 13.25
CA LEU A 223 -25.60 14.01 13.72
C LEU A 223 -26.36 13.08 12.78
N ALA A 224 -27.56 13.46 12.33
CA ALA A 224 -28.33 12.64 11.40
C ALA A 224 -27.57 12.44 10.07
N HIS A 225 -26.98 13.51 9.53
CA HIS A 225 -26.18 13.46 8.31
C HIS A 225 -24.95 12.53 8.43
N LEU A 226 -24.16 12.66 9.49
CA LEU A 226 -22.95 11.84 9.65
C LEU A 226 -23.28 10.35 9.84
N TYR A 227 -24.37 10.03 10.55
CA TYR A 227 -24.79 8.63 10.73
C TYR A 227 -25.33 8.02 9.42
N ASP A 228 -26.01 8.80 8.58
CA ASP A 228 -26.36 8.38 7.21
C ASP A 228 -25.09 8.12 6.38
N MET A 229 -24.09 9.01 6.45
CA MET A 229 -22.81 8.80 5.78
C MET A 229 -22.10 7.52 6.25
N LEU A 230 -22.10 7.22 7.56
CA LEU A 230 -21.55 5.96 8.09
C LEU A 230 -22.32 4.74 7.59
N HIS A 231 -23.65 4.81 7.58
CA HIS A 231 -24.48 3.74 7.04
C HIS A 231 -24.14 3.44 5.57
N ARG A 232 -24.02 4.50 4.75
CA ARG A 232 -23.62 4.38 3.34
C ARG A 232 -22.20 3.84 3.18
N ALA A 233 -21.26 4.28 4.03
CA ALA A 233 -19.88 3.83 4.00
C ALA A 233 -19.77 2.32 4.22
N TYR A 234 -20.38 1.79 5.28
CA TYR A 234 -20.36 0.34 5.55
C TYR A 234 -21.17 -0.46 4.54
N THR A 235 -22.25 0.09 3.99
CA THR A 235 -22.97 -0.52 2.86
C THR A 235 -22.04 -0.67 1.65
N LYS A 236 -21.26 0.36 1.35
CA LYS A 236 -20.26 0.31 0.27
C LYS A 236 -19.13 -0.67 0.57
N VAL A 237 -18.64 -0.76 1.80
CA VAL A 237 -17.64 -1.78 2.21
C VAL A 237 -18.15 -3.18 1.86
N ILE A 238 -19.38 -3.50 2.24
CA ILE A 238 -20.00 -4.80 1.95
C ILE A 238 -20.09 -5.03 0.43
N GLU A 239 -20.58 -4.06 -0.34
CA GLU A 239 -20.70 -4.14 -1.79
C GLU A 239 -19.36 -4.41 -2.48
N VAL A 240 -18.30 -3.69 -2.09
CA VAL A 240 -16.98 -3.84 -2.72
C VAL A 240 -16.24 -5.10 -2.27
N MET A 241 -16.47 -5.58 -1.05
CA MET A 241 -15.95 -6.86 -0.58
C MET A 241 -16.55 -8.04 -1.36
N HIS A 242 -17.85 -8.02 -1.64
CA HIS A 242 -18.49 -9.08 -2.42
C HIS A 242 -18.10 -9.03 -3.90
N SER A 243 -18.05 -7.84 -4.49
CA SER A 243 -17.75 -7.70 -5.92
C SER A 243 -16.26 -7.84 -6.25
N GLY A 244 -15.36 -7.57 -5.29
CA GLY A 244 -13.90 -7.56 -5.52
C GLY A 244 -13.43 -6.46 -6.49
N LYS A 245 -14.28 -5.49 -6.83
CA LYS A 245 -14.02 -4.49 -7.88
C LYS A 245 -13.30 -3.23 -7.40
N ARG A 246 -13.08 -3.08 -6.09
CA ARG A 246 -12.37 -1.92 -5.55
C ARG A 246 -10.86 -2.06 -5.76
N LEU A 247 -10.31 -1.18 -6.59
CA LEU A 247 -8.89 -1.13 -6.91
C LEU A 247 -8.28 0.14 -6.32
N LEU A 248 -7.51 0.00 -5.24
CA LEU A 248 -6.90 1.12 -4.51
C LEU A 248 -5.56 1.60 -5.08
N GLY A 249 -5.02 0.88 -6.07
CA GLY A 249 -3.84 1.24 -6.84
C GLY A 249 -2.89 0.07 -7.08
N THR A 250 -1.98 0.24 -8.04
CA THR A 250 -0.86 -0.66 -8.32
C THR A 250 0.45 0.01 -7.90
N PHE A 251 1.47 -0.80 -7.59
CA PHE A 251 2.73 -0.29 -7.07
C PHE A 251 3.91 -0.65 -7.98
N PHE A 252 4.83 0.30 -8.12
CA PHE A 252 6.03 0.12 -8.93
C PHE A 252 7.28 0.63 -8.23
N ARG A 253 8.35 -0.16 -8.19
CA ARG A 253 9.69 0.35 -7.90
C ARG A 253 10.22 1.08 -9.12
N VAL A 254 10.56 2.35 -8.99
CA VAL A 254 11.23 3.16 -10.03
C VAL A 254 12.60 3.59 -9.53
N ALA A 255 13.64 3.31 -10.30
CA ALA A 255 15.01 3.71 -10.01
C ALA A 255 15.59 4.53 -11.17
N PHE A 256 16.35 5.57 -10.84
CA PHE A 256 16.96 6.49 -11.81
C PHE A 256 18.48 6.32 -11.82
N PHE A 257 19.09 6.29 -13.00
CA PHE A 257 20.56 6.25 -13.15
C PHE A 257 21.03 7.16 -14.28
N GLY A 258 22.12 7.90 -14.05
CA GLY A 258 22.68 8.88 -14.98
C GLY A 258 22.91 10.23 -14.29
N GLN A 259 24.02 10.35 -13.55
CA GLN A 259 24.42 11.56 -12.79
C GLN A 259 24.32 12.87 -13.61
N GLY A 260 24.65 12.84 -14.90
CA GLY A 260 24.61 14.03 -15.77
C GLY A 260 23.20 14.50 -16.15
N PHE A 261 22.17 13.70 -15.89
CA PHE A 261 20.77 14.01 -16.21
C PHE A 261 19.91 14.14 -14.95
N PHE A 262 20.06 13.20 -14.03
CA PHE A 262 19.23 13.09 -12.83
C PHE A 262 19.80 13.80 -11.62
N GLU A 263 21.07 14.22 -11.66
CA GLU A 263 21.74 14.96 -10.58
C GLU A 263 21.57 14.28 -9.21
N ASP A 264 20.81 14.90 -8.29
CA ASP A 264 20.53 14.36 -6.96
C ASP A 264 19.66 13.09 -7.01
N GLU A 265 18.94 12.83 -8.10
CA GLU A 265 18.09 11.63 -8.25
C GLU A 265 18.87 10.40 -8.73
N ASP A 266 20.13 10.54 -9.12
CA ASP A 266 20.97 9.42 -9.55
C ASP A 266 21.12 8.37 -8.44
N GLY A 267 20.82 7.11 -8.77
CA GLY A 267 20.88 5.98 -7.85
C GLY A 267 19.75 5.91 -6.82
N LYS A 268 18.79 6.85 -6.83
CA LYS A 268 17.64 6.79 -5.91
C LYS A 268 16.57 5.81 -6.40
N GLU A 269 15.98 5.10 -5.45
CA GLU A 269 14.87 4.18 -5.66
C GLU A 269 13.61 4.69 -4.94
N TYR A 270 12.48 4.60 -5.62
CA TYR A 270 11.18 4.99 -5.09
C TYR A 270 10.15 3.90 -5.33
N ILE A 271 9.18 3.77 -4.43
CA ILE A 271 7.92 3.09 -4.74
C ILE A 271 6.93 4.16 -5.23
N TYR A 272 6.37 3.93 -6.40
CA TYR A 272 5.30 4.70 -7.01
C TYR A 272 3.98 3.97 -6.79
N LYS A 273 2.95 4.71 -6.37
CA LYS A 273 1.57 4.26 -6.38
C LYS A 273 0.86 4.85 -7.60
N GLU A 274 0.31 3.99 -8.44
CA GLU A 274 -0.45 4.35 -9.64
C GLU A 274 -1.95 4.04 -9.44
N PRO A 275 -2.85 4.76 -10.13
CA PRO A 275 -4.28 4.60 -9.94
C PRO A 275 -4.81 3.25 -10.44
N LYS A 276 -5.80 2.71 -9.74
CA LYS A 276 -6.59 1.54 -10.17
C LYS A 276 -5.71 0.35 -10.59
N PHE A 277 -5.74 0.00 -11.87
CA PHE A 277 -4.98 -1.09 -12.48
C PHE A 277 -4.10 -0.54 -13.62
N THR A 278 -3.14 0.32 -13.27
CA THR A 278 -2.12 0.76 -14.22
C THR A 278 -1.15 -0.40 -14.49
N PRO A 279 -0.97 -0.84 -15.75
CA PRO A 279 -0.02 -1.88 -16.12
C PRO A 279 1.42 -1.33 -16.22
N LEU A 280 2.40 -2.23 -16.16
CA LEU A 280 3.83 -1.87 -16.26
C LEU A 280 4.16 -1.07 -17.53
N SER A 281 3.53 -1.39 -18.65
CA SER A 281 3.73 -0.71 -19.93
C SER A 281 3.31 0.76 -19.87
N GLU A 282 2.20 1.07 -19.22
CA GLU A 282 1.64 2.42 -19.15
C GLU A 282 2.56 3.35 -18.35
N ILE A 283 2.94 2.96 -17.13
CA ILE A 283 3.89 3.75 -16.33
C ILE A 283 5.26 3.85 -17.02
N SER A 284 5.75 2.77 -17.62
CA SER A 284 7.04 2.77 -18.33
C SER A 284 7.02 3.75 -19.50
N GLN A 285 5.94 3.79 -20.29
CA GLN A 285 5.78 4.72 -21.40
C GLN A 285 5.58 6.16 -20.90
N ARG A 286 4.82 6.37 -19.82
CA ARG A 286 4.62 7.70 -19.21
C ARG A 286 5.95 8.30 -18.75
N LEU A 287 6.76 7.52 -18.02
CA LEU A 287 8.08 7.96 -17.57
C LEU A 287 9.05 8.14 -18.73
N LEU A 288 9.10 7.19 -19.68
CA LEU A 288 9.92 7.32 -20.88
C LEU A 288 9.60 8.62 -21.63
N LYS A 289 8.32 8.91 -21.86
CA LYS A 289 7.87 10.12 -22.53
C LYS A 289 8.27 11.38 -21.75
N LEU A 290 7.96 11.42 -20.45
CA LEU A 290 8.28 12.55 -19.58
C LEU A 290 9.76 12.93 -19.64
N TYR A 291 10.65 11.95 -19.48
CA TYR A 291 12.08 12.21 -19.47
C TYR A 291 12.68 12.35 -20.87
N SER A 292 12.08 11.75 -21.90
CA SER A 292 12.44 12.02 -23.31
C SER A 292 12.14 13.46 -23.69
N ASP A 293 10.99 14.00 -23.27
CA ASP A 293 10.62 15.40 -23.49
C ASP A 293 11.57 16.36 -22.74
N LYS A 294 12.18 15.92 -21.63
CA LYS A 294 13.14 16.70 -20.83
C LYS A 294 14.58 16.62 -21.35
N PHE A 295 15.05 15.44 -21.72
CA PHE A 295 16.47 15.17 -22.00
C PHE A 295 16.79 14.85 -23.46
N GLY A 296 15.78 14.71 -24.33
CA GLY A 296 15.92 14.19 -25.69
C GLY A 296 15.66 12.68 -25.73
N SER A 297 14.88 12.23 -26.71
CA SER A 297 14.42 10.83 -26.83
C SER A 297 15.55 9.84 -27.08
N GLU A 298 16.63 10.30 -27.72
CA GLU A 298 17.84 9.54 -27.95
C GLU A 298 18.68 9.33 -26.68
N ASN A 299 18.45 10.13 -25.64
CA ASN A 299 19.26 10.11 -24.41
C ASN A 299 18.64 9.27 -23.29
N VAL A 300 17.40 8.78 -23.43
CA VAL A 300 16.69 8.05 -22.37
C VAL A 300 16.53 6.57 -22.71
N LYS A 301 16.85 5.68 -21.75
CA LYS A 301 16.73 4.23 -21.91
C LYS A 301 15.98 3.59 -20.74
N MET A 302 15.08 2.65 -21.05
CA MET A 302 14.40 1.85 -20.04
C MET A 302 15.19 0.58 -19.72
N ILE A 303 15.45 0.33 -18.44
CA ILE A 303 16.00 -0.96 -17.96
C ILE A 303 14.82 -1.90 -17.71
N GLN A 304 14.70 -2.92 -18.56
CA GLN A 304 13.66 -3.95 -18.45
C GLN A 304 14.01 -5.06 -17.45
N ASP A 305 15.29 -5.18 -17.07
CA ASP A 305 15.70 -6.09 -16.01
C ASP A 305 15.14 -5.63 -14.66
N SER A 306 14.68 -6.56 -13.82
CA SER A 306 14.31 -6.26 -12.44
C SER A 306 15.47 -6.39 -11.46
N GLY A 307 16.56 -7.06 -11.87
CA GLY A 307 17.76 -7.29 -11.07
C GLY A 307 18.47 -6.02 -10.63
N LYS A 308 19.41 -6.17 -9.68
CA LYS A 308 20.22 -5.05 -9.17
C LYS A 308 21.13 -4.54 -10.28
N VAL A 309 21.02 -3.24 -10.58
CA VAL A 309 21.84 -2.59 -11.59
C VAL A 309 23.19 -2.21 -10.98
N ASN A 310 24.26 -2.54 -11.68
CA ASN A 310 25.61 -2.06 -11.35
C ASN A 310 25.91 -0.81 -12.19
N PRO A 311 26.09 0.37 -11.58
CA PRO A 311 26.30 1.62 -12.31
C PRO A 311 27.50 1.60 -13.26
N LYS A 312 28.49 0.73 -13.00
CA LYS A 312 29.69 0.58 -13.85
C LYS A 312 29.40 -0.01 -15.22
N ASP A 313 28.27 -0.71 -15.37
CA ASP A 313 27.89 -1.38 -16.61
C ASP A 313 27.00 -0.47 -17.49
N LEU A 314 26.70 0.75 -17.01
CA LEU A 314 25.88 1.74 -17.71
C LEU A 314 26.76 2.74 -18.48
N GLU A 315 26.30 3.17 -19.66
CA GLU A 315 26.98 4.20 -20.44
C GLU A 315 26.61 5.59 -19.90
N SER A 316 27.59 6.39 -19.49
CA SER A 316 27.36 7.72 -18.86
C SER A 316 26.64 8.75 -19.73
N LYS A 317 26.46 8.49 -21.03
CA LYS A 317 25.77 9.38 -21.98
C LYS A 317 24.25 9.22 -21.99
N PHE A 318 23.71 8.22 -21.30
CA PHE A 318 22.26 7.97 -21.25
C PHE A 318 21.70 8.16 -19.83
N ALA A 319 20.44 8.59 -19.79
CA ALA A 319 19.58 8.56 -18.61
C ALA A 319 18.81 7.23 -18.60
N TYR A 320 19.02 6.40 -17.58
CA TYR A 320 18.35 5.12 -17.43
C TYR A 320 17.25 5.16 -16.38
N ILE A 321 16.12 4.53 -16.69
CA ILE A 321 14.99 4.38 -15.77
C ILE A 321 14.65 2.90 -15.67
N GLN A 322 14.67 2.35 -14.47
CA GLN A 322 14.27 0.97 -14.20
C GLN A 322 12.89 0.93 -13.57
N VAL A 323 11.95 0.16 -14.14
CA VAL A 323 10.57 0.05 -13.62
C VAL A 323 10.24 -1.40 -13.25
N THR A 324 10.06 -1.59 -11.95
CA THR A 324 9.67 -2.78 -11.18
C THR A 324 8.20 -2.94 -10.85
N HIS A 325 7.37 -3.85 -11.38
CA HIS A 325 6.09 -4.11 -10.69
C HIS A 325 6.35 -4.74 -9.32
N VAL A 326 5.71 -4.22 -8.27
CA VAL A 326 5.82 -4.73 -6.90
C VAL A 326 4.44 -4.90 -6.29
N THR A 327 4.30 -5.82 -5.34
CA THR A 327 3.06 -6.00 -4.56
C THR A 327 3.30 -5.70 -3.09
N PRO A 328 2.27 -5.31 -2.32
CA PRO A 328 2.40 -5.18 -0.87
C PRO A 328 2.90 -6.49 -0.25
N TYR A 329 3.86 -6.38 0.67
CA TYR A 329 4.45 -7.51 1.39
C TYR A 329 4.05 -7.44 2.86
N LEU A 330 3.48 -8.53 3.35
CA LEU A 330 3.09 -8.73 4.74
C LEU A 330 3.71 -10.02 5.24
N GLU A 331 4.22 -9.99 6.46
CA GLU A 331 4.67 -11.21 7.14
C GLU A 331 3.49 -12.05 7.63
N ASP A 332 3.72 -13.32 7.95
CA ASP A 332 2.68 -14.27 8.38
C ASP A 332 1.84 -13.72 9.55
N LYS A 333 2.50 -13.13 10.56
CA LYS A 333 1.80 -12.49 11.69
C LYS A 333 0.91 -11.32 11.25
N GLU A 334 1.37 -10.50 10.31
CA GLU A 334 0.56 -9.39 9.79
C GLU A 334 -0.61 -9.89 8.94
N LEU A 335 -0.46 -11.03 8.25
CA LEU A 335 -1.54 -11.65 7.48
C LEU A 335 -2.66 -12.20 8.37
N GLU A 336 -2.35 -12.60 9.61
CA GLU A 336 -3.33 -13.00 10.64
C GLU A 336 -4.12 -11.79 11.19
N GLU A 337 -3.44 -10.66 11.36
CA GLU A 337 -4.01 -9.40 11.84
C GLU A 337 -4.81 -8.67 10.74
N ARG A 338 -4.30 -8.65 9.50
CA ARG A 338 -4.88 -7.97 8.33
C ARG A 338 -5.67 -8.98 7.47
N ARG A 339 -6.95 -9.12 7.79
CA ARG A 339 -7.83 -10.16 7.25
C ARG A 339 -8.52 -9.75 5.96
N THR A 340 -8.79 -8.45 5.81
CA THR A 340 -9.50 -7.91 4.66
C THR A 340 -8.55 -7.38 3.59
N ASP A 341 -9.03 -7.31 2.34
CA ASP A 341 -8.28 -6.70 1.25
C ASP A 341 -7.94 -5.23 1.54
N PHE A 342 -8.82 -4.51 2.25
CA PHE A 342 -8.55 -3.13 2.66
C PHE A 342 -7.34 -3.03 3.59
N GLU A 343 -7.32 -3.81 4.66
CA GLU A 343 -6.23 -3.82 5.66
C GLU A 343 -4.90 -4.22 5.03
N ARG A 344 -4.93 -5.09 4.01
CA ARG A 344 -3.74 -5.49 3.24
C ARG A 344 -3.25 -4.45 2.24
N ASN A 345 -4.03 -3.40 1.98
CA ASN A 345 -3.73 -2.32 1.02
C ASN A 345 -3.77 -0.92 1.64
N HIS A 346 -3.84 -0.83 2.97
CA HIS A 346 -3.84 0.43 3.71
C HIS A 346 -2.78 0.40 4.82
N ASN A 347 -2.09 1.50 5.03
CA ASN A 347 -0.93 1.60 5.93
C ASN A 347 0.10 0.49 5.65
N ILE A 348 0.48 0.37 4.38
CA ILE A 348 1.50 -0.57 3.89
C ILE A 348 2.83 0.13 3.67
N ARG A 349 3.93 -0.54 4.03
CA ARG A 349 5.28 0.04 3.97
C ARG A 349 6.29 -0.86 3.26
N ARG A 350 5.94 -2.14 3.08
CA ARG A 350 6.82 -3.15 2.49
C ARG A 350 6.23 -3.64 1.18
N PHE A 351 7.11 -3.83 0.22
CA PHE A 351 6.78 -4.24 -1.14
C PHE A 351 7.72 -5.33 -1.60
N VAL A 352 7.21 -6.29 -2.37
CA VAL A 352 8.00 -7.42 -2.85
C VAL A 352 7.92 -7.54 -4.37
N PHE A 353 9.04 -7.95 -4.96
CA PHE A 353 9.09 -8.48 -6.32
C PHE A 353 10.04 -9.68 -6.37
N GLU A 354 9.89 -10.48 -7.41
CA GLU A 354 10.67 -11.69 -7.61
C GLU A 354 11.44 -11.61 -8.94
N THR A 355 12.71 -11.98 -8.91
CA THR A 355 13.59 -12.00 -10.09
C THR A 355 14.07 -13.43 -10.34
N PRO A 356 13.78 -14.03 -11.50
CA PRO A 356 14.29 -15.36 -11.84
C PRO A 356 15.78 -15.29 -12.19
N PHE A 357 16.55 -16.27 -11.74
CA PHE A 357 17.96 -16.42 -12.09
C PHE A 357 18.39 -17.89 -12.05
N THR A 358 19.54 -18.21 -12.63
CA THR A 358 20.22 -19.51 -12.53
C THR A 358 21.63 -19.32 -12.00
N GLU A 359 22.25 -20.37 -11.45
CA GLU A 359 23.63 -20.31 -10.95
C GLU A 359 24.65 -19.95 -12.05
N CYS A 360 24.34 -20.25 -13.31
CA CYS A 360 25.16 -19.88 -14.47
C CYS A 360 24.96 -18.42 -14.94
N GLY A 361 24.17 -17.62 -14.22
CA GLY A 361 23.95 -16.19 -14.47
C GLY A 361 22.90 -15.88 -15.53
N LYS A 362 22.18 -16.88 -16.06
CA LYS A 362 21.04 -16.66 -16.94
C LYS A 362 19.79 -16.33 -16.12
N ARG A 363 18.78 -15.70 -16.75
CA ARG A 363 17.50 -15.44 -16.08
C ARG A 363 16.61 -16.69 -16.00
N HIS A 364 16.54 -17.44 -17.10
CA HIS A 364 15.68 -18.60 -17.23
C HIS A 364 16.51 -19.86 -17.50
N GLY A 365 16.13 -20.96 -16.85
CA GLY A 365 16.71 -22.29 -17.04
C GLY A 365 15.65 -23.40 -16.95
N GLY A 366 16.11 -24.65 -16.92
CA GLY A 366 15.26 -25.80 -16.59
C GLY A 366 14.75 -25.71 -15.15
N VAL A 367 13.72 -26.49 -14.81
CA VAL A 367 13.12 -26.49 -13.46
C VAL A 367 14.15 -26.82 -12.37
N GLU A 368 15.16 -27.62 -12.70
CA GLU A 368 16.26 -28.05 -11.85
C GLU A 368 17.36 -27.00 -11.64
N GLU A 369 17.43 -25.97 -12.48
CA GLU A 369 18.41 -24.87 -12.38
C GLU A 369 17.76 -23.54 -11.96
N GLN A 370 16.43 -23.44 -12.07
CA GLN A 370 15.70 -22.19 -11.89
C GLN A 370 15.64 -21.78 -10.42
N CYS A 371 16.41 -20.76 -10.07
CA CYS A 371 16.35 -20.09 -8.78
C CYS A 371 15.45 -18.85 -8.87
N LYS A 372 15.04 -18.35 -7.70
CA LYS A 372 14.22 -17.14 -7.58
C LYS A 372 14.74 -16.25 -6.46
N ARG A 373 15.00 -14.98 -6.76
CA ARG A 373 15.37 -13.98 -5.76
C ARG A 373 14.14 -13.18 -5.38
N ARG A 374 13.72 -13.26 -4.12
CA ARG A 374 12.64 -12.45 -3.56
C ARG A 374 13.23 -11.22 -2.90
N THR A 375 12.93 -10.04 -3.41
CA THR A 375 13.44 -8.77 -2.89
C THR A 375 12.33 -8.01 -2.19
N VAL A 376 12.54 -7.68 -0.92
CA VAL A 376 11.60 -6.90 -0.11
C VAL A 376 12.16 -5.50 0.10
N LEU A 377 11.39 -4.51 -0.34
CA LEU A 377 11.67 -3.07 -0.28
C LEU A 377 10.84 -2.46 0.85
N THR A 378 11.45 -1.62 1.68
CA THR A 378 10.77 -0.87 2.74
C THR A 378 10.87 0.61 2.46
N THR A 379 9.74 1.31 2.43
CA THR A 379 9.68 2.75 2.17
C THR A 379 9.90 3.58 3.43
N THR A 380 10.27 4.85 3.21
CA THR A 380 10.41 5.85 4.28
C THR A 380 9.12 6.03 5.07
N GLN A 381 7.98 6.08 4.37
CA GLN A 381 6.63 6.24 4.91
C GLN A 381 5.64 5.20 4.38
N CYS A 382 4.50 5.05 5.04
CA CYS A 382 3.44 4.12 4.64
C CYS A 382 2.58 4.70 3.50
N PHE A 383 2.04 3.86 2.63
CA PHE A 383 0.96 4.24 1.71
C PHE A 383 -0.42 3.97 2.31
N PRO A 384 -1.44 4.80 1.98
CA PRO A 384 -1.34 6.06 1.24
C PRO A 384 -0.60 7.14 2.04
N TYR A 385 -0.08 8.16 1.35
CA TYR A 385 0.65 9.28 1.96
C TYR A 385 0.29 10.58 1.25
N VAL A 386 0.79 11.73 1.73
CA VAL A 386 0.64 13.02 1.05
C VAL A 386 1.39 13.10 -0.29
N LYS A 387 2.15 12.05 -0.66
CA LYS A 387 2.86 11.90 -1.93
C LYS A 387 2.59 10.53 -2.55
N LYS A 388 2.48 10.49 -3.88
CA LYS A 388 2.28 9.24 -4.64
C LYS A 388 3.56 8.42 -4.87
N ARG A 389 4.74 9.01 -4.66
CA ARG A 389 6.02 8.28 -4.63
C ARG A 389 6.75 8.46 -3.30
N ILE A 390 7.34 7.38 -2.81
CA ILE A 390 8.03 7.35 -1.51
C ILE A 390 9.38 6.66 -1.66
N ALA A 391 10.44 7.27 -1.16
CA ALA A 391 11.79 6.73 -1.26
C ALA A 391 11.91 5.39 -0.52
N VAL A 392 12.64 4.45 -1.13
CA VAL A 392 13.04 3.19 -0.49
C VAL A 392 14.14 3.49 0.53
N MET A 393 13.92 3.12 1.79
CA MET A 393 14.91 3.31 2.87
C MET A 393 15.80 2.09 3.09
N TYR A 394 15.25 0.90 2.82
CA TYR A 394 15.88 -0.36 3.14
C TYR A 394 15.41 -1.42 2.18
N GLN A 395 16.31 -2.31 1.79
CA GLN A 395 16.00 -3.48 0.99
C GLN A 395 16.80 -4.68 1.47
N HIS A 396 16.21 -5.86 1.38
CA HIS A 396 16.89 -7.13 1.56
C HIS A 396 16.32 -8.15 0.59
N HIS A 397 17.04 -9.23 0.37
CA HIS A 397 16.60 -10.30 -0.51
C HIS A 397 16.88 -11.67 0.09
N THR A 398 16.07 -12.63 -0.33
CA THR A 398 16.23 -14.05 -0.03
C THR A 398 16.23 -14.82 -1.34
N ASP A 399 17.23 -15.67 -1.52
CA ASP A 399 17.34 -16.54 -2.69
C ASP A 399 16.70 -17.89 -2.38
N LEU A 400 15.82 -18.33 -3.27
CA LEU A 400 15.17 -19.64 -3.24
C LEU A 400 15.89 -20.55 -4.23
N SER A 401 16.30 -21.71 -3.75
CA SER A 401 16.83 -22.80 -4.57
C SER A 401 15.74 -23.40 -5.48
N PRO A 402 16.09 -24.19 -6.51
CA PRO A 402 15.11 -24.72 -7.46
C PRO A 402 13.99 -25.56 -6.83
N ILE A 403 14.30 -26.37 -5.81
CA ILE A 403 13.28 -27.12 -5.07
C ILE A 403 12.37 -26.20 -4.23
N GLU A 404 12.92 -25.10 -3.69
CA GLU A 404 12.12 -24.11 -2.95
C GLU A 404 11.21 -23.30 -3.88
N VAL A 405 11.65 -23.02 -5.10
CA VAL A 405 10.79 -22.44 -6.15
C VAL A 405 9.61 -23.36 -6.44
N ALA A 406 9.86 -24.66 -6.62
CA ALA A 406 8.81 -25.64 -6.84
C ALA A 406 7.81 -25.71 -5.66
N ILE A 407 8.31 -25.70 -4.42
CA ILE A 407 7.47 -25.68 -3.21
C ILE A 407 6.60 -24.42 -3.19
N ASP A 408 7.20 -23.25 -3.42
CA ASP A 408 6.53 -21.95 -3.37
C ASP A 408 5.42 -21.85 -4.43
N GLU A 409 5.72 -22.18 -5.69
CA GLU A 409 4.75 -22.13 -6.78
C GLU A 409 3.61 -23.13 -6.61
N MET A 410 3.92 -24.36 -6.17
CA MET A 410 2.90 -25.37 -5.92
C MET A 410 2.00 -24.97 -4.74
N SER A 411 2.58 -24.41 -3.67
CA SER A 411 1.81 -23.92 -2.52
C SER A 411 0.85 -22.79 -2.89
N VAL A 412 1.28 -21.87 -3.77
CA VAL A 412 0.42 -20.82 -4.32
C VAL A 412 -0.75 -21.42 -5.11
N LYS A 413 -0.48 -22.41 -5.98
CA LYS A 413 -1.53 -23.12 -6.73
C LYS A 413 -2.55 -23.81 -5.81
N VAL A 414 -2.09 -24.50 -4.77
CA VAL A 414 -2.98 -25.13 -3.77
C VAL A 414 -3.86 -24.09 -3.09
N THR A 415 -3.26 -23.01 -2.60
CA THR A 415 -3.97 -21.96 -1.87
C THR A 415 -5.00 -21.27 -2.77
N GLU A 416 -4.65 -20.98 -4.02
CA GLU A 416 -5.56 -20.37 -5.00
C GLU A 416 -6.75 -21.28 -5.32
N LEU A 417 -6.52 -22.58 -5.58
CA LEU A 417 -7.61 -23.53 -5.84
C LEU A 417 -8.52 -23.71 -4.63
N LYS A 418 -7.96 -23.84 -3.42
CA LYS A 418 -8.74 -23.95 -2.18
C LYS A 418 -9.60 -22.70 -1.94
N ALA A 419 -9.04 -21.51 -2.15
CA ALA A 419 -9.77 -20.25 -2.01
C ALA A 419 -10.94 -20.14 -3.00
N LEU A 420 -10.73 -20.51 -4.28
CA LEU A 420 -11.80 -20.51 -5.29
C LEU A 420 -12.92 -21.51 -4.96
N CYS A 421 -12.57 -22.67 -4.40
CA CYS A 421 -13.56 -23.68 -4.00
C CYS A 421 -14.34 -23.31 -2.73
N ALA A 422 -13.74 -22.50 -1.85
CA ALA A 422 -14.34 -22.07 -0.58
C ALA A 422 -15.19 -20.79 -0.69
N ALA A 423 -15.19 -20.14 -1.86
CA ALA A 423 -15.98 -18.94 -2.09
C ALA A 423 -17.49 -19.22 -1.95
N ALA A 424 -18.22 -18.29 -1.32
CA ALA A 424 -19.67 -18.41 -1.15
C ALA A 424 -20.43 -18.46 -2.49
N GLU A 425 -19.97 -17.64 -3.45
CA GLU A 425 -20.36 -17.73 -4.85
C GLU A 425 -19.12 -18.05 -5.68
N VAL A 426 -19.11 -19.23 -6.31
CA VAL A 426 -17.95 -19.71 -7.07
C VAL A 426 -17.96 -19.10 -8.47
N ASP A 427 -16.91 -18.35 -8.80
CA ASP A 427 -16.64 -17.92 -10.18
C ASP A 427 -16.19 -19.13 -11.01
N MET A 428 -17.14 -19.72 -11.73
CA MET A 428 -16.94 -20.90 -12.56
C MET A 428 -15.82 -20.71 -13.59
N ILE A 429 -15.76 -19.56 -14.25
CA ILE A 429 -14.78 -19.29 -15.32
C ILE A 429 -13.37 -19.23 -14.72
N ARG A 430 -13.22 -18.51 -13.60
CA ARG A 430 -11.93 -18.41 -12.91
C ARG A 430 -11.48 -19.76 -12.34
N LEU A 431 -12.41 -20.54 -11.78
CA LEU A 431 -12.14 -21.90 -11.32
C LEU A 431 -11.64 -22.79 -12.46
N GLN A 432 -12.38 -22.82 -13.58
CA GLN A 432 -12.03 -23.62 -14.76
C GLN A 432 -10.66 -23.23 -15.33
N LEU A 433 -10.39 -21.93 -15.48
CA LEU A 433 -9.10 -21.42 -15.97
C LEU A 433 -7.92 -21.91 -15.10
N LYS A 434 -8.05 -21.80 -13.77
CA LYS A 434 -6.98 -22.18 -12.83
C LYS A 434 -6.83 -23.69 -12.69
N LEU A 435 -7.94 -24.41 -12.72
CA LEU A 435 -7.96 -25.88 -12.67
C LEU A 435 -7.34 -26.47 -13.93
N GLN A 436 -7.80 -26.05 -15.12
CA GLN A 436 -7.27 -26.50 -16.40
C GLN A 436 -5.77 -26.20 -16.53
N GLY A 437 -5.34 -24.98 -16.18
CA GLY A 437 -3.93 -24.59 -16.15
C GLY A 437 -3.08 -25.31 -15.09
N SER A 438 -3.68 -26.21 -14.30
CA SER A 438 -3.00 -27.03 -13.30
C SER A 438 -2.95 -28.51 -13.69
N ILE A 439 -4.03 -29.06 -14.27
CA ILE A 439 -4.13 -30.50 -14.60
C ILE A 439 -3.94 -30.81 -16.09
N SER A 440 -4.20 -29.85 -16.99
CA SER A 440 -4.16 -30.02 -18.45
C SER A 440 -3.22 -29.00 -19.08
N VAL A 441 -1.97 -28.99 -18.62
CA VAL A 441 -0.96 -28.01 -19.08
C VAL A 441 -0.48 -28.36 -20.49
N GLN A 442 -0.67 -27.45 -21.44
CA GLN A 442 -0.29 -27.66 -22.85
C GLN A 442 0.99 -26.93 -23.28
N VAL A 443 1.30 -25.79 -22.63
CA VAL A 443 2.38 -24.88 -23.07
C VAL A 443 3.59 -24.89 -22.12
N ASN A 444 3.35 -24.95 -20.81
CA ASN A 444 4.40 -24.95 -19.79
C ASN A 444 4.75 -26.39 -19.37
N ALA A 445 5.90 -26.59 -18.72
CA ALA A 445 6.35 -27.93 -18.28
C ALA A 445 5.40 -28.62 -17.29
N GLY A 446 4.54 -27.86 -16.60
CA GLY A 446 3.49 -28.35 -15.72
C GLY A 446 3.99 -28.90 -14.36
N PRO A 447 3.09 -29.19 -13.41
CA PRO A 447 3.46 -29.67 -12.07
C PRO A 447 4.30 -30.95 -12.07
N LEU A 448 4.08 -31.85 -13.05
CA LEU A 448 4.83 -33.10 -13.16
C LEU A 448 6.31 -32.90 -13.43
N ALA A 449 6.71 -31.77 -14.05
CA ALA A 449 8.13 -31.45 -14.22
C ALA A 449 8.84 -31.30 -12.86
N TYR A 450 8.19 -30.64 -11.89
CA TYR A 450 8.71 -30.55 -10.53
C TYR A 450 8.78 -31.91 -9.83
N ALA A 451 7.75 -32.74 -9.97
CA ALA A 451 7.77 -34.08 -9.38
C ALA A 451 8.94 -34.92 -9.93
N ARG A 452 9.12 -34.95 -11.26
CA ARG A 452 10.23 -35.70 -11.89
C ARG A 452 11.60 -35.15 -11.53
N ALA A 453 11.75 -33.83 -11.42
CA ALA A 453 13.03 -33.18 -11.11
C ALA A 453 13.44 -33.35 -9.64
N PHE A 454 12.49 -33.39 -8.71
CA PHE A 454 12.78 -33.27 -7.28
C PHE A 454 12.33 -34.45 -6.41
N LEU A 455 11.39 -35.29 -6.87
CA LEU A 455 10.79 -36.34 -6.05
C LEU A 455 11.15 -37.77 -6.49
N ASP A 456 11.67 -37.96 -7.70
CA ASP A 456 12.20 -39.25 -8.16
C ASP A 456 13.39 -39.69 -7.30
N ASP A 457 13.46 -40.98 -6.95
CA ASP A 457 14.46 -41.53 -6.01
C ASP A 457 15.92 -41.25 -6.41
N ALA A 458 16.20 -41.16 -7.72
CA ALA A 458 17.55 -40.84 -8.21
C ALA A 458 17.90 -39.36 -8.00
N CYS A 459 16.91 -38.47 -8.05
CA CYS A 459 17.08 -37.02 -7.97
C CYS A 459 16.90 -36.48 -6.54
N ALA A 460 15.97 -37.04 -5.76
CA ALA A 460 15.61 -36.57 -4.43
C ALA A 460 16.80 -36.52 -3.47
N LYS A 461 17.76 -37.47 -3.61
CA LYS A 461 18.98 -37.54 -2.80
C LYS A 461 19.91 -36.33 -2.96
N LYS A 462 19.72 -35.51 -3.99
CA LYS A 462 20.51 -34.29 -4.23
C LYS A 462 20.03 -33.09 -3.40
N TYR A 463 18.86 -33.19 -2.78
CA TYR A 463 18.21 -32.09 -2.08
C TYR A 463 18.02 -32.40 -0.59
N PRO A 464 17.87 -31.37 0.27
CA PRO A 464 17.61 -31.59 1.69
C PRO A 464 16.31 -32.38 1.95
N ASP A 465 16.38 -33.43 2.77
CA ASP A 465 15.26 -34.34 3.07
C ASP A 465 14.00 -33.61 3.54
N ASN A 466 14.16 -32.54 4.34
CA ASN A 466 13.03 -31.73 4.81
C ASN A 466 12.30 -31.02 3.66
N LYS A 467 13.02 -30.51 2.66
CA LYS A 467 12.44 -29.86 1.47
C LYS A 467 11.76 -30.88 0.56
N VAL A 468 12.35 -32.05 0.36
CA VAL A 468 11.71 -33.14 -0.39
C VAL A 468 10.40 -33.56 0.28
N LYS A 469 10.41 -33.77 1.61
CA LYS A 469 9.20 -34.09 2.38
C LYS A 469 8.13 -33.00 2.28
N GLN A 470 8.54 -31.73 2.37
CA GLN A 470 7.65 -30.59 2.22
C GLN A 470 7.02 -30.55 0.82
N LEU A 471 7.80 -30.76 -0.24
CA LEU A 471 7.28 -30.78 -1.61
C LEU A 471 6.30 -31.94 -1.83
N LYS A 472 6.60 -33.15 -1.30
CA LYS A 472 5.64 -34.27 -1.33
C LYS A 472 4.32 -33.90 -0.67
N GLU A 473 4.36 -33.24 0.49
CA GLU A 473 3.16 -32.81 1.20
C GLU A 473 2.34 -31.78 0.41
N VAL A 474 3.02 -30.79 -0.20
CA VAL A 474 2.35 -29.82 -1.08
C VAL A 474 1.68 -30.50 -2.27
N PHE A 475 2.31 -31.53 -2.86
CA PHE A 475 1.69 -32.31 -3.95
C PHE A 475 0.45 -33.09 -3.49
N ARG A 476 0.42 -33.64 -2.27
CA ARG A 476 -0.79 -34.29 -1.73
C ARG A 476 -1.93 -33.30 -1.63
N GLN A 477 -1.66 -32.12 -1.05
CA GLN A 477 -2.65 -31.05 -0.93
C GLN A 477 -3.08 -30.50 -2.29
N PHE A 478 -2.18 -30.50 -3.28
CA PHE A 478 -2.48 -30.10 -4.64
C PHE A 478 -3.46 -31.07 -5.32
N VAL A 479 -3.22 -32.38 -5.23
CA VAL A 479 -4.14 -33.39 -5.76
C VAL A 479 -5.50 -33.30 -5.08
N GLU A 480 -5.53 -33.15 -3.75
CA GLU A 480 -6.77 -32.94 -2.99
C GLU A 480 -7.53 -31.68 -3.48
N ALA A 481 -6.83 -30.56 -3.62
CA ALA A 481 -7.42 -29.30 -4.09
C ALA A 481 -7.95 -29.40 -5.52
N CYS A 482 -7.23 -30.04 -6.44
CA CYS A 482 -7.69 -30.31 -7.79
C CYS A 482 -8.93 -31.22 -7.80
N GLY A 483 -8.96 -32.26 -6.98
CA GLY A 483 -10.13 -33.14 -6.84
C GLY A 483 -11.35 -32.43 -6.24
N GLN A 484 -11.15 -31.52 -5.28
CA GLN A 484 -12.22 -30.65 -4.79
C GLN A 484 -12.71 -29.69 -5.88
N ALA A 485 -11.80 -29.04 -6.61
CA ALA A 485 -12.13 -28.13 -7.69
C ALA A 485 -12.93 -28.81 -8.82
N LEU A 486 -12.58 -30.05 -9.19
CA LEU A 486 -13.37 -30.86 -10.12
C LEU A 486 -14.79 -31.11 -9.58
N ARG A 487 -14.94 -31.51 -8.31
CA ARG A 487 -16.26 -31.75 -7.71
C ARG A 487 -17.12 -30.49 -7.65
N VAL A 488 -16.52 -29.34 -7.40
CA VAL A 488 -17.21 -28.05 -7.45
C VAL A 488 -17.61 -27.73 -8.88
N ASN A 489 -16.69 -27.85 -9.84
CA ASN A 489 -16.96 -27.58 -11.25
C ASN A 489 -18.07 -28.48 -11.81
N GLU A 490 -18.11 -29.77 -11.47
CA GLU A 490 -19.14 -30.72 -11.89
C GLU A 490 -20.57 -30.27 -11.54
N ARG A 491 -20.72 -29.52 -10.43
CA ARG A 491 -22.02 -28.99 -10.00
C ARG A 491 -22.41 -27.68 -10.71
N LEU A 492 -21.45 -27.02 -11.35
CA LEU A 492 -21.62 -25.70 -11.97
C LEU A 492 -21.79 -25.78 -13.50
N ILE A 493 -21.20 -26.80 -14.13
CA ILE A 493 -21.26 -26.98 -15.58
C ILE A 493 -22.68 -27.22 -16.08
N LYS A 494 -22.88 -26.91 -17.36
CA LYS A 494 -24.07 -27.25 -18.14
C LYS A 494 -23.73 -28.36 -19.15
N GLU A 495 -24.74 -28.91 -19.82
CA GLU A 495 -24.58 -30.04 -20.77
C GLU A 495 -23.53 -29.76 -21.85
N ASP A 496 -23.39 -28.52 -22.32
CA ASP A 496 -22.42 -28.10 -23.33
C ASP A 496 -20.95 -28.16 -22.85
N GLN A 497 -20.71 -28.24 -21.55
CA GLN A 497 -19.37 -28.35 -20.95
C GLN A 497 -19.04 -29.75 -20.42
N GLN A 498 -19.92 -30.73 -20.61
CA GLN A 498 -19.74 -32.09 -20.07
C GLN A 498 -18.49 -32.78 -20.61
N GLU A 499 -18.28 -32.74 -21.94
CA GLU A 499 -17.11 -33.35 -22.58
C GLU A 499 -15.80 -32.72 -22.10
N TYR A 500 -15.77 -31.39 -21.99
CA TYR A 500 -14.64 -30.64 -21.43
C TYR A 500 -14.34 -31.05 -19.98
N HIS A 501 -15.38 -31.23 -19.16
CA HIS A 501 -15.23 -31.68 -17.79
C HIS A 501 -14.68 -33.12 -17.69
N ASP A 502 -15.16 -34.02 -18.55
CA ASP A 502 -14.71 -35.41 -18.58
C ASP A 502 -13.23 -35.52 -19.02
N GLU A 503 -12.79 -34.67 -19.95
CA GLU A 503 -11.38 -34.55 -20.33
C GLU A 503 -10.51 -34.05 -19.17
N MET A 504 -10.98 -33.06 -18.40
CA MET A 504 -10.30 -32.60 -17.18
C MET A 504 -10.22 -33.71 -16.12
N LYS A 505 -11.30 -34.49 -15.92
CA LYS A 505 -11.28 -35.66 -15.03
C LYS A 505 -10.27 -36.71 -15.49
N ALA A 506 -10.19 -36.99 -16.79
CA ALA A 506 -9.19 -37.89 -17.35
C ALA A 506 -7.77 -37.39 -17.10
N SER A 507 -7.50 -36.11 -17.40
CA SER A 507 -6.20 -35.46 -17.15
C SER A 507 -5.79 -35.53 -15.68
N TYR A 508 -6.74 -35.30 -14.76
CA TYR A 508 -6.51 -35.43 -13.31
C TYR A 508 -6.16 -36.87 -12.88
N ARG A 509 -6.83 -37.88 -13.44
CA ARG A 509 -6.52 -39.30 -13.15
C ARG A 509 -5.11 -39.64 -13.62
N ASP A 510 -4.71 -39.19 -14.81
CA ASP A 510 -3.37 -39.41 -15.34
C ASP A 510 -2.29 -38.71 -14.51
N LEU A 511 -2.53 -37.45 -14.13
CA LEU A 511 -1.66 -36.70 -13.21
C LEU A 511 -1.47 -37.44 -11.88
N THR A 512 -2.56 -37.91 -11.27
CA THR A 512 -2.53 -38.60 -9.97
C THR A 512 -1.80 -39.94 -10.07
N ARG A 513 -2.02 -40.69 -11.17
CA ARG A 513 -1.33 -41.95 -11.46
C ARG A 513 0.17 -41.73 -11.60
N GLU A 514 0.60 -40.73 -12.37
CA GLU A 514 2.03 -40.42 -12.53
C GLU A 514 2.68 -39.95 -11.24
N LEU A 515 2.03 -39.08 -10.47
CA LEU A 515 2.56 -38.65 -9.17
C LEU A 515 2.70 -39.83 -8.20
N SER A 516 1.75 -40.76 -8.20
CA SER A 516 1.82 -41.98 -7.37
C SER A 516 3.02 -42.85 -7.74
N LEU A 517 3.33 -42.96 -9.04
CA LEU A 517 4.51 -43.69 -9.53
C LEU A 517 5.81 -43.02 -9.09
N ILE A 518 5.91 -41.69 -9.22
CA ILE A 518 7.13 -40.92 -8.88
C ILE A 518 7.36 -40.90 -7.37
N MET A 519 6.30 -40.75 -6.57
CA MET A 519 6.41 -40.61 -5.12
C MET A 519 6.49 -41.95 -4.37
N HIS A 520 6.25 -43.07 -5.08
CA HIS A 520 6.17 -44.43 -4.55
C HIS A 520 5.14 -44.60 -3.43
N GLU A 521 4.02 -43.87 -3.54
CA GLU A 521 2.90 -43.91 -2.60
C GLU A 521 1.58 -43.83 -3.35
N GLN A 522 0.51 -44.44 -2.83
CA GLN A 522 -0.82 -44.21 -3.39
C GLN A 522 -1.29 -42.82 -3.00
N ILE A 523 -1.30 -41.90 -3.96
CA ILE A 523 -1.92 -40.60 -3.81
C ILE A 523 -3.39 -40.80 -4.17
N SER A 524 -4.27 -40.69 -3.19
CA SER A 524 -5.68 -41.05 -3.34
C SER A 524 -6.34 -40.35 -4.53
N SER A 525 -6.60 -41.10 -5.59
CA SER A 525 -7.51 -40.72 -6.66
C SER A 525 -8.95 -40.91 -6.18
N LEU A 526 -9.84 -39.99 -6.58
CA LEU A 526 -11.29 -40.14 -6.41
C LEU A 526 -11.74 -41.42 -7.13
N GLU A 527 -11.93 -42.51 -6.39
CA GLU A 527 -12.91 -43.54 -6.75
C GLU A 527 -14.21 -43.28 -6.00
N ASP A 528 -15.31 -43.55 -6.69
CA ASP A 528 -16.70 -43.22 -6.41
C ASP A 528 -17.20 -43.59 -5.00
N GLY A 529 -18.11 -42.74 -4.51
CA GLY A 529 -19.27 -43.09 -3.68
C GLY A 529 -19.14 -44.19 -2.61
N THR A 530 -19.35 -43.78 -1.36
CA THR A 530 -19.70 -44.61 -0.18
C THR A 530 -18.56 -45.37 0.49
N LYS A 531 -17.76 -44.64 1.28
CA LYS A 531 -17.35 -45.08 2.63
C LYS A 531 -16.82 -43.86 3.38
N SER A 532 -17.72 -43.18 4.09
CA SER A 532 -17.31 -42.22 5.09
C SER A 532 -16.53 -42.96 6.18
N SER A 533 -15.43 -42.36 6.58
CA SER A 533 -14.59 -42.68 7.74
C SER A 533 -15.34 -42.47 9.06
N LEU A 534 -16.48 -43.16 9.25
CA LEU A 534 -17.29 -43.14 10.47
C LEU A 534 -17.38 -44.52 11.15
N SER A 535 -16.64 -45.55 10.71
CA SER A 535 -16.67 -46.86 11.37
C SER A 535 -15.72 -46.99 12.57
N ASP A 536 -14.67 -46.18 12.65
CA ASP A 536 -13.61 -46.40 13.66
C ASP A 536 -13.93 -45.77 15.02
N SER A 537 -15.00 -44.99 15.12
CA SER A 537 -15.43 -44.35 16.37
C SER A 537 -16.46 -45.15 17.17
N LEU A 538 -17.08 -46.19 16.58
CA LEU A 538 -18.15 -46.97 17.21
C LEU A 538 -17.67 -48.23 17.94
N HIS A 539 -16.43 -48.68 17.72
CA HIS A 539 -15.87 -49.85 18.40
C HIS A 539 -15.21 -49.54 19.75
N ILE A 540 -14.85 -48.27 20.02
CA ILE A 540 -14.24 -47.87 21.29
C ILE A 540 -15.29 -47.63 22.39
N PHE A 541 -16.51 -47.21 22.04
CA PHE A 541 -17.54 -46.91 23.03
C PHE A 541 -18.33 -48.13 23.54
N LYS A 542 -18.19 -49.30 22.90
CA LYS A 542 -18.95 -50.52 23.26
C LYS A 542 -18.19 -51.51 24.15
N VAL A 543 -16.94 -51.19 24.51
CA VAL A 543 -16.10 -52.02 25.41
C VAL A 543 -16.14 -51.52 26.87
N ILE A 544 -16.67 -50.33 27.13
CA ILE A 544 -16.59 -49.69 28.47
C ILE A 544 -17.91 -49.70 29.26
N SER A 545 -19.08 -49.91 28.65
CA SER A 545 -20.35 -49.98 29.38
C SER A 545 -20.81 -51.42 29.57
N GLY A 546 -20.25 -52.09 30.57
CA GLY A 546 -20.85 -53.32 31.11
C GLY A 546 -22.18 -53.01 31.78
N SER A 547 -23.28 -53.53 31.23
CA SER A 547 -24.53 -53.64 31.98
C SER A 547 -24.40 -54.76 33.03
N PRO A 548 -25.09 -54.64 34.16
CA PRO A 548 -26.16 -55.62 34.35
C PRO A 548 -27.43 -55.03 34.98
N GLY A 549 -28.58 -55.57 34.52
CA GLY A 549 -29.72 -55.82 35.40
C GLY A 549 -30.90 -54.84 35.32
N GLY A 550 -31.96 -55.28 34.65
CA GLY A 550 -33.22 -55.51 35.36
C GLY A 550 -34.31 -54.43 35.34
N SER A 551 -35.49 -54.90 34.93
CA SER A 551 -36.85 -54.46 35.29
C SER A 551 -37.52 -53.30 34.52
N ALA A 552 -38.70 -53.65 34.02
CA ALA A 552 -39.67 -52.89 33.25
C ALA A 552 -40.45 -51.88 34.11
N LEU A 553 -41.03 -50.85 33.47
CA LEU A 553 -42.47 -50.53 33.54
C LEU A 553 -42.84 -49.24 32.78
N HIS A 554 -43.85 -49.39 31.91
CA HIS A 554 -44.95 -48.48 31.55
C HIS A 554 -44.91 -46.97 31.86
N GLY A 555 -45.35 -46.17 30.87
CA GLY A 555 -46.27 -45.04 31.11
C GLY A 555 -45.94 -43.70 30.41
N LEU A 556 -46.61 -43.43 29.28
CA LEU A 556 -47.06 -42.07 28.89
C LEU A 556 -48.24 -41.66 29.81
N PRO A 557 -48.67 -40.38 29.94
CA PRO A 557 -48.58 -39.30 28.93
C PRO A 557 -48.39 -37.84 29.43
N SER A 558 -48.20 -36.93 28.45
CA SER A 558 -48.75 -35.56 28.33
C SER A 558 -48.78 -34.62 29.55
N SER A 559 -48.12 -33.46 29.43
CA SER A 559 -48.82 -32.15 29.41
C SER A 559 -47.88 -30.98 29.11
N ALA A 560 -48.47 -30.00 28.42
CA ALA A 560 -47.95 -28.67 28.13
C ALA A 560 -47.58 -27.87 29.38
N PHE A 561 -46.71 -26.87 29.25
CA PHE A 561 -47.05 -25.46 29.50
C PHE A 561 -45.89 -24.54 29.07
N SER A 562 -46.31 -23.39 28.58
CA SER A 562 -45.62 -22.18 28.13
C SER A 562 -44.51 -21.65 29.03
N LEU A 563 -43.44 -21.14 28.41
CA LEU A 563 -43.23 -19.70 28.12
C LEU A 563 -42.18 -19.53 27.02
#